data_AF-A0A1B1AZA2-F1
#
_entry.id   AF-A0A1B1AZA2-F1
#
_cell.length_a   1.000
_cell.length_b   1.000
_cell.length_c   1.000
_cell.angle_alpha   90.00
_cell.angle_beta   90.00
_cell.angle_gamma   90.00
#
_symmetry.space_group_name_H-M   'P 1'
#
loop_
_entity.id
_entity.type
_entity.pdbx_description
1 polymer ?
#
loop_
_entity_poly.entity_id
_entity_poly.type
_entity_poly.pdbx_seq_one_letter_code
_entity_poly.pdbx_strand_id
1 'polypeptide(L)'
;MFAKQYNAKYPKAVKKIADDEDELLAFYDFPAEHWIHLWTTNPIESTFATVRLRTKVTKGAGSRAAGLAMVFKLVESAQARWRAVNAPHLVALVRAGARFERGRLVERPETLAA
;
A
#
# COMPACT_ATOMS: atom_id res chain seq x y z
N MET A 1 20.56 12.80 3.26
CA MET A 1 20.09 14.04 3.92
C MET A 1 19.14 13.76 5.10
N PHE A 2 18.40 12.66 5.14
CA PHE A 2 17.56 12.25 6.29
C PHE A 2 18.34 11.77 7.53
N ALA A 3 19.24 10.78 7.37
CA ALA A 3 19.97 10.21 8.49
C ALA A 3 20.78 11.26 9.28
N LYS A 4 21.46 12.18 8.59
CA LYS A 4 22.22 13.27 9.23
C LYS A 4 21.37 14.14 10.17
N GLN A 5 20.10 14.37 9.83
CA GLN A 5 19.21 15.24 10.60
C GLN A 5 18.58 14.52 11.80
N TYR A 6 18.22 13.24 11.66
CA TYR A 6 17.41 12.54 12.66
C TYR A 6 18.16 11.49 13.48
N ASN A 7 19.37 11.10 13.09
CA ASN A 7 20.08 9.98 13.74
C ASN A 7 20.40 10.25 15.22
N ALA A 8 20.70 11.49 15.59
CA ALA A 8 20.99 11.85 16.98
C ALA A 8 19.79 11.62 17.92
N LYS A 9 18.56 11.81 17.41
CA LYS A 9 17.33 11.72 18.21
C LYS A 9 16.62 10.37 18.07
N TYR A 10 16.68 9.76 16.90
CA TYR A 10 15.93 8.53 16.56
C TYR A 10 16.80 7.49 15.84
N PRO A 11 17.91 7.03 16.46
CA PRO A 11 18.89 6.18 15.77
C PRO A 11 18.29 4.85 15.27
N LYS A 12 17.37 4.24 16.02
CA LYS A 12 16.72 2.99 15.61
C LYS A 12 15.78 3.15 14.42
N ALA A 13 15.02 4.25 14.38
CA ALA A 13 14.10 4.52 13.27
C ALA A 13 14.87 4.87 12.00
N VAL A 14 15.94 5.67 12.13
CA VAL A 14 16.83 6.00 11.01
C VAL A 14 17.47 4.74 10.44
N LYS A 15 17.98 3.85 11.30
CA LYS A 15 18.52 2.57 10.86
C LYS A 15 17.49 1.77 10.07
N LYS A 16 16.27 1.61 10.60
CA LYS A 16 15.24 0.81 9.93
C LYS A 16 14.86 1.36 8.55
N ILE A 17 14.71 2.68 8.43
CA ILE A 17 14.36 3.34 7.16
C ILE A 17 15.51 3.22 6.16
N ALA A 18 16.77 3.34 6.60
CA ALA A 18 17.92 3.21 5.73
C ALA A 18 18.16 1.76 5.27
N ASP A 19 17.90 0.79 6.15
CA ASP A 19 18.04 -0.64 5.83
C ASP A 19 16.96 -1.12 4.84
N ASP A 20 15.77 -0.49 4.83
CA ASP A 20 14.63 -0.85 3.97
C ASP A 20 14.37 0.20 2.85
N GLU A 21 15.39 0.94 2.41
CA GLU A 21 15.21 2.06 1.46
C GLU A 21 14.58 1.59 0.13
N ASP A 22 15.01 0.45 -0.39
CA ASP A 22 14.53 -0.11 -1.65
C ASP A 22 13.02 -0.46 -1.57
N GLU A 23 12.59 -1.09 -0.48
CA GLU A 23 11.18 -1.43 -0.26
C GLU A 23 10.30 -0.19 -0.10
N LEU A 24 10.81 0.84 0.60
CA LEU A 24 10.09 2.10 0.81
C LEU A 24 9.94 2.92 -0.48
N LEU A 25 10.86 2.75 -1.43
CA LEU A 25 10.86 3.46 -2.71
C LEU A 25 10.29 2.64 -3.88
N ALA A 26 9.99 1.35 -3.68
CA ALA A 26 9.45 0.47 -4.72
C ALA A 26 8.15 0.99 -5.38
N PHE A 27 7.39 1.87 -4.72
CA PHE A 27 6.20 2.48 -5.32
C PHE A 27 6.52 3.34 -6.56
N TYR A 28 7.77 3.81 -6.73
CA TYR A 28 8.21 4.53 -7.93
C TYR A 28 8.26 3.67 -9.20
N ASP A 29 8.23 2.34 -9.05
CA ASP A 29 8.17 1.36 -10.14
C ASP A 29 6.73 1.11 -10.64
N PHE A 30 5.75 1.86 -10.11
CA PHE A 30 4.35 1.84 -10.51
C PHE A 30 3.95 3.19 -11.12
N PRO A 31 2.86 3.25 -11.93
CA PRO A 31 2.38 4.50 -12.54
C PRO A 31 2.28 5.66 -11.54
N ALA A 32 2.69 6.85 -11.96
CA ALA A 32 2.69 8.04 -11.09
C ALA A 32 1.28 8.37 -10.56
N GLU A 33 0.25 8.06 -11.34
CA GLU A 33 -1.15 8.21 -10.98
C GLU A 33 -1.53 7.36 -9.76
N HIS A 34 -0.86 6.23 -9.55
CA HIS A 34 -1.14 5.27 -8.48
C HIS A 34 -0.45 5.63 -7.16
N TRP A 35 0.60 6.46 -7.18
CA TRP A 35 1.44 6.74 -5.99
C TRP A 35 0.64 7.23 -4.79
N ILE A 36 -0.34 8.11 -5.01
CA ILE A 36 -1.20 8.62 -3.92
C ILE A 36 -1.94 7.50 -3.18
N HIS A 37 -2.23 6.39 -3.87
CA HIS A 37 -2.91 5.23 -3.30
C HIS A 37 -1.94 4.22 -2.67
N LEU A 38 -0.68 4.17 -3.14
CA LEU A 38 0.35 3.24 -2.65
C LEU A 38 1.10 3.77 -1.42
N TRP A 39 1.36 5.08 -1.37
CA TRP A 39 1.99 5.73 -0.21
C TRP A 39 1.09 5.62 1.01
N THR A 40 -0.21 5.90 0.84
CA THR A 40 -1.12 6.11 1.96
C THR A 40 -1.47 4.79 2.64
N THR A 41 -1.58 4.82 3.98
CA THR A 41 -2.05 3.68 4.77
C THR A 41 -3.57 3.56 4.78
N ASN A 42 -4.30 4.55 4.25
CA ASN A 42 -5.76 4.63 4.34
C ASN A 42 -6.51 3.42 3.73
N PRO A 43 -6.11 2.83 2.58
CA PRO A 43 -6.69 1.58 2.07
C PRO A 43 -6.64 0.41 3.07
N ILE A 44 -5.65 0.41 3.97
CA ILE A 44 -5.52 -0.59 5.03
C ILE A 44 -6.26 -0.11 6.29
N GLU A 45 -5.97 1.08 6.78
CA GLU A 45 -6.51 1.57 8.05
C GLU A 45 -8.03 1.78 8.02
N SER A 46 -8.56 2.36 6.93
CA SER A 46 -9.99 2.62 6.77
C SER A 46 -10.81 1.34 6.71
N THR A 47 -10.29 0.29 6.04
CA THR A 47 -10.99 -0.99 5.92
C THR A 47 -11.05 -1.72 7.26
N PHE A 48 -9.98 -1.65 8.06
CA PHE A 48 -9.97 -2.24 9.41
C PHE A 48 -10.63 -1.37 10.49
N ALA A 49 -10.89 -0.08 10.23
CA ALA A 49 -11.53 0.81 11.21
C ALA A 49 -12.90 0.29 11.67
N THR A 50 -13.73 -0.19 10.74
CA THR A 50 -15.07 -0.75 11.04
C THR A 50 -14.99 -2.04 11.85
N VAL A 51 -14.02 -2.90 11.53
CA VAL A 51 -13.75 -4.15 12.26
C VAL A 51 -13.32 -3.86 13.70
N ARG A 52 -12.41 -2.91 13.90
CA ARG A 52 -11.96 -2.48 15.23
C ARG A 52 -13.12 -1.89 16.04
N LEU A 53 -13.94 -1.04 15.42
CA LEU A 53 -15.11 -0.45 16.06
C LEU A 53 -16.08 -1.54 16.52
N ARG A 54 -16.41 -2.50 15.65
CA ARG A 54 -17.35 -3.56 15.98
C ARG A 54 -16.81 -4.48 17.07
N THR A 55 -15.54 -4.87 16.98
CA THR A 55 -14.87 -5.74 17.98
C THR A 55 -14.87 -5.09 19.37
N LYS A 56 -14.68 -3.76 19.44
CA LYS A 56 -14.76 -3.01 20.69
C LYS A 56 -16.17 -3.04 21.29
N VAL A 57 -17.21 -2.88 20.47
CA VAL A 57 -18.61 -2.89 20.92
C VAL A 57 -19.06 -4.28 21.35
N THR A 58 -18.73 -5.33 20.61
CA THR A 58 -19.17 -6.70 20.91
C THR A 58 -18.36 -7.37 22.01
N LYS A 59 -17.29 -6.73 22.51
CA LYS A 59 -16.34 -7.27 23.50
C LYS A 59 -15.75 -8.63 23.06
N GLY A 60 -15.47 -8.76 21.76
CA GLY A 60 -15.04 -10.00 21.13
C GLY A 60 -16.15 -10.69 20.33
N ALA A 61 -15.81 -11.82 19.70
CA ALA A 61 -16.72 -12.53 18.78
C ALA A 61 -17.27 -13.85 19.35
N GLY A 62 -16.92 -14.21 20.59
CA GLY A 62 -17.31 -15.47 21.24
C GLY A 62 -16.60 -16.72 20.71
N SER A 63 -16.30 -16.80 19.41
CA SER A 63 -15.49 -17.86 18.80
C SER A 63 -14.67 -17.35 17.61
N ARG A 64 -13.65 -18.12 17.21
CA ARG A 64 -12.83 -17.80 16.01
C ARG A 64 -13.67 -17.75 14.74
N ALA A 65 -14.59 -18.71 14.55
CA ALA A 65 -15.43 -18.78 13.36
C ALA A 65 -16.36 -17.56 13.27
N ALA A 66 -16.99 -17.16 14.39
CA ALA A 66 -17.83 -15.97 14.45
C ALA A 66 -17.03 -14.69 14.20
N GLY A 67 -15.78 -14.62 14.71
CA GLY A 67 -14.88 -13.50 14.44
C GLY A 67 -14.55 -13.36 12.96
N LEU A 68 -14.15 -14.45 12.31
CA LEU A 68 -13.84 -14.45 10.88
C LEU A 68 -15.06 -14.07 10.04
N ALA A 69 -16.24 -14.61 10.35
CA ALA A 69 -17.48 -14.26 9.64
C ALA A 69 -17.83 -12.77 9.80
N MET A 70 -17.64 -12.21 10.99
CA MET A 70 -17.87 -10.79 11.27
C MET A 70 -16.90 -9.90 10.48
N VAL A 71 -15.59 -10.19 10.49
CA VAL A 71 -14.60 -9.45 9.70
C VAL A 71 -14.95 -9.52 8.21
N PHE A 72 -15.23 -10.72 7.70
CA PHE A 72 -15.58 -10.93 6.29
C PHE A 72 -16.78 -10.07 5.88
N LYS A 73 -17.88 -10.11 6.63
CA LYS A 73 -19.09 -9.33 6.30
C LYS A 73 -18.90 -7.83 6.43
N LEU A 74 -18.09 -7.36 7.37
CA LEU A 74 -17.77 -5.93 7.49
C LEU A 74 -16.92 -5.43 6.32
N VAL A 75 -15.91 -6.20 5.91
CA VAL A 75 -15.07 -5.86 4.74
C VAL A 75 -15.88 -5.96 3.44
N GLU A 76 -16.71 -7.00 3.29
CA GLU A 76 -17.63 -7.16 2.16
C GLU A 76 -18.61 -5.98 2.04
N SER A 77 -19.09 -5.44 3.16
CA SER A 77 -19.94 -4.25 3.17
C SER A 77 -19.17 -2.96 2.86
N ALA A 78 -17.91 -2.86 3.33
CA ALA A 78 -17.07 -1.70 3.08
C ALA A 78 -16.66 -1.58 1.60
N GLN A 79 -16.40 -2.71 0.94
CA GLN A 79 -15.91 -2.74 -0.44
C GLN A 79 -16.86 -2.06 -1.44
N ALA A 80 -18.16 -2.08 -1.17
CA ALA A 80 -19.19 -1.48 -2.02
C ALA A 80 -19.03 0.04 -2.18
N ARG A 81 -18.26 0.70 -1.31
CA ARG A 81 -18.00 2.15 -1.33
C ARG A 81 -16.57 2.50 -1.71
N TRP A 82 -15.73 1.53 -2.07
CA TRP A 82 -14.34 1.81 -2.40
C TRP A 82 -14.25 2.58 -3.72
N ARG A 83 -13.43 3.63 -3.68
CA ARG A 83 -13.09 4.39 -4.87
C ARG A 83 -12.05 3.61 -5.68
N ALA A 84 -12.20 3.62 -6.99
CA ALA A 84 -11.17 3.10 -7.89
C ALA A 84 -9.86 3.88 -7.76
N VAL A 85 -8.73 3.21 -8.04
CA VAL A 85 -7.44 3.88 -8.20
C VAL A 85 -7.49 4.91 -9.33
N ASN A 86 -6.62 5.91 -9.29
CA ASN A 86 -6.53 6.86 -10.40
C ASN A 86 -6.00 6.12 -11.64
N ALA A 87 -6.41 6.55 -12.83
CA ALA A 87 -6.11 5.87 -14.10
C ALA A 87 -6.26 4.32 -14.03
N PRO A 88 -7.49 3.79 -13.80
CA PRO A 88 -7.71 2.35 -13.65
C PRO A 88 -7.24 1.50 -14.83
N HIS A 89 -7.24 2.06 -16.04
CA HIS A 89 -6.79 1.37 -17.25
C HIS A 89 -5.31 0.96 -17.19
N LEU A 90 -4.47 1.67 -16.42
CA LEU A 90 -3.05 1.32 -16.25
C LEU A 90 -2.84 0.07 -15.38
N VAL A 91 -3.85 -0.36 -14.60
CA VAL A 91 -3.78 -1.59 -13.80
C VAL A 91 -3.54 -2.81 -14.69
N ALA A 92 -4.06 -2.81 -15.93
CA ALA A 92 -3.81 -3.89 -16.87
C ALA A 92 -2.32 -4.00 -17.24
N LEU A 93 -1.64 -2.87 -17.41
CA LEU A 93 -0.20 -2.82 -17.72
C LEU A 93 0.64 -3.29 -16.53
N VAL A 94 0.29 -2.84 -15.32
CA VAL A 94 0.92 -3.30 -14.08
C VAL A 94 0.78 -4.82 -13.93
N ARG A 95 -0.43 -5.35 -14.16
CA ARG A 95 -0.69 -6.80 -14.09
C ARG A 95 0.04 -7.59 -15.18
N ALA A 96 0.28 -6.98 -16.34
CA ALA A 96 1.06 -7.57 -17.42
C ALA A 96 2.58 -7.52 -17.17
N GLY A 97 3.04 -6.92 -16.07
CA GLY A 97 4.46 -6.81 -15.74
C GLY A 97 5.19 -5.71 -16.51
N ALA A 98 4.47 -4.70 -17.02
CA ALA A 98 5.09 -3.56 -17.68
C ALA A 98 6.04 -2.83 -16.71
N ARG A 99 7.20 -2.42 -17.20
CA ARG A 99 8.19 -1.69 -16.41
C ARG A 99 7.87 -0.20 -16.41
N PHE A 100 7.84 0.39 -15.22
CA PHE A 100 7.79 1.83 -15.05
C PHE A 100 9.08 2.31 -14.42
N GLU A 101 9.59 3.44 -14.87
CA GLU A 101 10.71 4.13 -14.25
C GLU A 101 10.23 5.50 -13.77
N ARG A 102 10.28 5.72 -12.45
CA ARG A 102 9.75 6.95 -11.82
C ARG A 102 8.32 7.24 -12.28
N GLY A 103 7.51 6.18 -12.36
CA GLY A 103 6.09 6.23 -12.70
C GLY A 103 5.76 6.49 -14.16
N ARG A 104 6.74 6.41 -15.07
CA ARG A 104 6.52 6.47 -16.52
C ARG A 104 6.73 5.12 -17.16
N LEU A 105 5.83 4.73 -18.06
CA LEU A 105 5.94 3.49 -18.81
C LEU A 105 7.19 3.50 -19.70
N VAL A 106 7.96 2.43 -19.65
CA VAL A 106 9.10 2.22 -20.56
C VAL A 106 8.62 1.38 -21.73
N GLU A 107 8.38 2.01 -22.89
CA GLU A 107 7.83 1.34 -24.08
C GLU A 107 8.84 0.45 -24.82
N ARG A 108 10.15 0.62 -24.56
CA ARG A 108 11.24 -0.19 -25.12
C ARG A 108 12.51 -0.08 -24.25
N PRO A 109 13.16 -1.18 -23.85
CA PRO A 109 14.54 -1.08 -23.37
C PRO A 109 15.42 -0.67 -24.55
N GLU A 110 16.08 0.48 -24.48
CA GLU A 110 17.10 0.84 -25.48
C GLU A 110 18.11 -0.30 -25.55
N THR A 111 18.13 -1.00 -26.67
CA THR A 111 19.18 -1.97 -26.95
C THR A 111 20.42 -1.13 -27.20
N LEU A 112 21.31 -1.05 -26.20
CA LEU A 112 22.68 -0.59 -26.40
C LEU A 112 23.28 -1.49 -27.48
N ALA A 113 23.31 -0.99 -28.72
CA ALA A 113 24.01 -1.62 -29.82
C ALA A 113 25.49 -1.66 -29.46
N ALA A 114 26.03 -2.88 -29.39
CA ALA A 114 27.46 -3.16 -29.23
C ALA A 114 28.23 -2.78 -30.50
#